data_AF-A0A7J5W045-F1
#
_entry.id   AF-A0A7J5W045-F1
#
_cell.length_a   1.000
_cell.length_b   1.000
_cell.length_c   1.000
_cell.angle_alpha   90.00
_cell.angle_beta   90.00
_cell.angle_gamma   90.00
#
_symmetry.space_group_name_H-M   'P 1'
#
loop_
_entity.id
_entity.type
_entity.pdbx_description
1 polymer ?
#
loop_
_entity_poly.entity_id
_entity_poly.type
_entity_poly.pdbx_seq_one_letter_code
_entity_poly.pdbx_strand_id
1 'polypeptide(L)' 'MDLMMNEQNMEEFKFRIIKKFPQLTESDLQHKQGKEERMLKKIAYKLRMTKQQIQVVISDF' A
#
# COMPACT_ATOMS: atom_id res chain seq x y z
N MET A 1 3.71 -4.71 -16.09
CA MET A 1 3.93 -5.80 -15.13
C MET A 1 2.92 -5.62 -14.01
N ASP A 2 1.88 -6.45 -13.97
CA ASP A 2 1.03 -6.54 -12.79
C ASP A 2 1.86 -7.27 -11.72
N LEU A 3 2.49 -6.48 -10.84
CA LEU A 3 3.17 -7.01 -9.66
C LEU A 3 2.08 -7.57 -8.75
N MET A 4 1.84 -8.88 -8.86
CA MET A 4 1.00 -9.60 -7.92
C MET A 4 1.61 -9.41 -6.53
N MET A 5 0.98 -8.56 -5.71
CA MET A 5 1.29 -8.51 -4.28
C MET A 5 0.99 -9.89 -3.71
N ASN A 6 2.00 -10.51 -3.10
CA ASN A 6 1.86 -11.75 -2.35
C ASN A 6 1.89 -11.38 -0.85
N GLU A 7 1.41 -12.27 0.01
CA GLU A 7 1.23 -11.94 1.44
C GLU A 7 2.53 -11.48 2.11
N GLN A 8 3.68 -12.02 1.68
CA GLN A 8 5.01 -11.62 2.19
C GLN A 8 5.39 -10.19 1.81
N ASN A 9 5.25 -9.80 0.53
CA ASN A 9 5.57 -8.43 0.11
C ASN A 9 4.54 -7.39 0.61
N MET A 10 3.36 -7.84 1.01
CA MET A 10 2.29 -7.01 1.53
C MET A 10 2.56 -6.50 2.95
N GLU A 11 3.06 -7.35 3.85
CA GLU A 11 3.41 -6.88 5.20
C GLU A 11 4.54 -5.85 5.17
N GLU A 12 5.55 -6.09 4.33
CA GLU A 12 6.65 -5.15 4.12
C GLU A 12 6.15 -3.83 3.52
N PHE A 13 5.26 -3.88 2.52
CA PHE A 13 4.61 -2.70 1.97
C PHE A 13 3.91 -1.88 3.06
N LYS A 14 3.12 -2.54 3.93
CA LYS A 14 2.37 -1.87 5.01
C LYS A 14 3.31 -1.19 5.99
N PHE A 15 4.39 -1.87 6.37
CA PHE A 15 5.39 -1.30 7.27
C PHE A 15 6.04 -0.04 6.65
N ARG A 16 6.50 -0.14 5.40
CA ARG A 16 7.13 0.97 4.67
C ARG A 16 6.19 2.15 4.49
N ILE A 17 4.93 1.90 4.14
CA ILE A 17 3.97 2.96 3.82
C ILE A 17 3.47 3.71 5.08
N ILE A 18 3.27 3.04 6.22
CA ILE A 18 2.97 3.76 7.50
C ILE A 18 4.14 4.63 7.90
N LYS A 19 5.36 4.10 7.80
CA LYS A 19 6.57 4.83 8.17
C LYS A 19 6.77 6.09 7.33
N LYS A 20 6.45 6.03 6.03
CA LYS A 20 6.53 7.19 5.13
C LYS A 20 5.34 8.15 5.28
N PHE A 21 4.14 7.61 5.48
CA PHE A 21 2.90 8.38 5.51
C PHE A 21 2.18 8.18 6.86
N PRO A 22 2.55 8.94 7.89
CA PRO A 22 1.96 8.82 9.23
C PRO A 22 0.45 9.16 9.28
N GLN A 23 -0.11 9.74 8.21
CA GLN A 23 -1.56 9.93 8.04
C GLN A 23 -2.33 8.63 7.74
N LEU A 24 -1.63 7.55 7.35
CA LEU A 24 -2.22 6.23 7.17
C LEU A 24 -2.31 5.54 8.52
N THR A 25 -3.45 4.90 8.75
CA THR A 25 -3.70 4.10 9.95
C THR A 25 -3.69 2.62 9.59
N GLU A 26 -3.55 1.75 10.58
CA GLU A 26 -3.70 0.30 10.37
C GLU A 26 -5.05 -0.05 9.70
N SER A 27 -6.11 0.69 10.02
CA SER A 27 -7.43 0.52 9.39
C SER A 27 -7.46 0.84 7.88
N ASP A 28 -6.51 1.64 7.39
CA ASP A 28 -6.35 1.89 5.95
C ASP A 28 -5.62 0.74 5.24
N LEU A 29 -4.87 -0.06 6.00
CA LEU A 29 -4.03 -1.17 5.54
C LEU A 29 -4.64 -2.53 5.82
N GLN A 30 -5.82 -2.56 6.45
CA GLN A 30 -6.60 -3.77 6.56
C GLN A 30 -7.11 -4.16 5.17
N HIS A 31 -6.80 -5.40 4.79
CA HIS A 31 -7.40 -6.07 3.65
C HIS A 31 -7.92 -7.43 4.11
N LYS A 32 -8.97 -7.90 3.44
CA LYS A 32 -9.32 -9.33 3.46
C LYS A 32 -8.56 -9.99 2.31
N GLN A 33 -8.22 -11.26 2.46
CA GLN A 33 -7.59 -12.06 1.41
C GLN A 33 -8.39 -11.92 0.09
N GLY A 34 -7.70 -11.57 -1.00
CA GLY A 34 -8.31 -11.29 -2.31
C GLY A 34 -8.92 -9.88 -2.45
N LYS A 35 -8.71 -8.97 -1.50
CA LYS A 35 -9.16 -7.55 -1.54
C LYS A 35 -8.01 -6.55 -1.42
N GLU A 36 -6.79 -6.96 -1.70
CA GLU A 36 -5.57 -6.16 -1.73
C GLU A 36 -5.75 -4.96 -2.65
N GLU A 37 -6.39 -5.16 -3.80
CA GLU A 37 -6.61 -4.11 -4.78
C GLU A 37 -7.52 -2.98 -4.25
N ARG A 38 -8.52 -3.32 -3.42
CA ARG A 38 -9.38 -2.33 -2.78
C ARG A 38 -8.63 -1.52 -1.73
N MET A 39 -7.77 -2.18 -0.95
CA MET A 39 -6.91 -1.52 0.02
C MET A 39 -5.98 -0.51 -0.70
N LEU A 40 -5.31 -0.94 -1.77
CA LEU A 40 -4.47 -0.06 -2.58
C LEU A 40 -5.23 1.14 -3.17
N LYS A 41 -6.46 0.94 -3.66
CA LYS A 41 -7.32 2.03 -4.14
C LYS A 41 -7.66 3.03 -3.03
N LYS A 42 -7.96 2.55 -1.82
CA LYS A 42 -8.26 3.40 -0.65
C LYS A 42 -7.03 4.23 -0.25
N ILE A 43 -5.85 3.60 -0.20
CA ILE A 43 -4.58 4.27 0.09
C ILE A 43 -4.28 5.33 -0.97
N ALA A 44 -4.36 4.97 -2.26
CA ALA A 44 -4.16 5.89 -3.39
C ALA A 44 -5.07 7.12 -3.30
N TYR A 45 -6.35 6.91 -2.99
CA TYR A 45 -7.31 7.99 -2.81
C TYR A 45 -6.94 8.90 -1.62
N LYS A 46 -6.60 8.31 -0.47
CA LYS A 46 -6.26 9.06 0.75
C LYS A 46 -4.96 9.86 0.60
N LEU A 47 -3.96 9.31 -0.09
CA LEU A 47 -2.69 9.98 -0.37
C LEU A 47 -2.75 10.93 -1.56
N ARG A 48 -3.83 10.88 -2.36
CA ARG A 48 -3.94 11.57 -3.67
C ARG A 48 -2.78 11.22 -4.61
N MET A 49 -2.37 9.95 -4.59
CA MET A 49 -1.26 9.41 -5.38
C MET A 49 -1.73 8.24 -6.23
N THR A 50 -1.07 8.01 -7.36
CA THR A 50 -1.31 6.80 -8.16
C THR A 50 -0.63 5.58 -7.51
N LYS A 51 -1.10 4.37 -7.86
CA LYS A 51 -0.45 3.12 -7.44
C LYS A 51 1.05 3.10 -7.77
N GLN A 52 1.42 3.64 -8.94
CA GLN A 52 2.81 3.75 -9.41
C GLN A 52 3.63 4.70 -8.53
N GLN A 53 3.09 5.87 -8.20
CA GLN A 53 3.76 6.82 -7.30
C GLN A 53 3.97 6.21 -5.92
N ILE A 54 2.98 5.48 -5.40
CA ILE A 54 3.11 4.75 -4.13
C ILE A 54 4.23 3.72 -4.23
N GLN A 55 4.28 2.93 -5.31
CA GLN A 55 5.34 1.94 -5.54
C GLN A 55 6.73 2.57 -5.59
N VAL A 56 6.90 3.68 -6.29
CA VAL A 56 8.19 4.40 -6.33
C VAL A 56 8.60 4.84 -4.93
N VAL A 57 7.68 5.41 -4.15
CA VAL A 57 7.98 5.94 -2.82
C VAL A 57 8.39 4.86 -1.81
N ILE A 58 7.82 3.66 -1.90
CA ILE A 58 8.17 2.53 -1.01
C ILE A 58 9.40 1.76 -1.48
N SER A 59 9.70 1.78 -2.79
CA SER A 59 10.88 1.14 -3.37
C SER A 59 12.16 1.92 -3.08
N ASP A 60 12.05 3.22 -2.83
CA ASP A 60 13.16 4.13 -2.53
C ASP A 60 13.61 4.08 -1.05
N PHE A 61 13.39 2.94 -0.38
CA PHE A 61 13.62 2.73 1.06
C PHE A 61 14.53 1.54 1.35
#